data_AF-A0AA38IYQ9-F1
#
_entry.id   AF-A0AA38IYQ9-F1
#
_cell.length_a   1.000
_cell.length_b   1.000
_cell.length_c   1.000
_cell.angle_alpha   90.00
_cell.angle_beta   90.00
_cell.angle_gamma   90.00
#
_symmetry.space_group_name_H-M   'P 1'
#
loop_
_entity.id
_entity.type
_entity.pdbx_description
1 polymer ?
#
loop_
_entity_poly.entity_id
_entity_poly.type
_entity_poly.pdbx_seq_one_letter_code
_entity_poly.pdbx_strand_id
1 'polypeptide(L)'
;MIKSFASEYIFRRAYSVLQCTRFSTASQPITEPKLQSFRSEENDPLKHTLDHVGQFYRIPEEEKNIFLYGGLPKSFEIQAKTFNETCLMIRRPSVDVINCLKLIDYTKPTVRFVIFGKKGSGKSLCLAHILHYAHKARYLIVHVPWVGNWMRRCKEISSSETREGYIDLNIDAAAWLVHFKSQNEHLLNNPEFQISQDYVWSKRETTPKGSPLSELVDHGVNRLKYASECVVGLAEEIKHLSRSGHCKTLVAIDGFNAFFYPHTRVFKEKKEVVPPNKVTLTEAFLSLTKFDWNNAAIVTTVDEIAIAEQDHKSHLPRYLLRKEGFEHMDPFIPIFVDNYSPKEFTSCMDYYRERKWVRYYPQQNEELALLSVNNPYNLMHLCASL
;
A
#
# COMPACT_ATOMS: atom_id res chain seq x y z
N MET A 1 -41.53 15.41 97.10
CA MET A 1 -40.66 16.52 97.53
C MET A 1 -39.73 16.77 96.35
N ILE A 2 -39.82 17.79 95.49
CA ILE A 2 -40.18 19.22 95.57
C ILE A 2 -40.89 19.63 94.25
N LYS A 3 -41.67 20.72 94.28
CA LYS A 3 -42.60 21.22 93.26
C LYS A 3 -41.95 22.15 92.19
N SER A 4 -42.64 22.23 91.03
CA SER A 4 -42.92 23.42 90.15
C SER A 4 -41.74 24.06 89.38
N PHE A 5 -41.88 24.64 88.16
CA PHE A 5 -42.88 25.59 87.63
C PHE A 5 -42.90 25.63 86.07
N ALA A 6 -44.08 26.00 85.51
CA ALA A 6 -44.43 26.78 84.28
C ALA A 6 -43.62 26.65 82.97
N SER A 7 -44.21 26.28 81.81
CA SER A 7 -44.95 27.12 80.80
C SER A 7 -44.18 28.39 80.41
N GLU A 8 -43.85 28.73 79.16
CA GLU A 8 -44.66 28.90 77.93
C GLU A 8 -43.65 29.38 76.83
N TYR A 9 -43.61 28.94 75.56
CA TYR A 9 -44.22 29.63 74.40
C TYR A 9 -43.90 28.88 73.09
N ILE A 10 -44.96 28.32 72.50
CA ILE A 10 -45.38 28.27 71.09
C ILE A 10 -44.37 28.66 69.99
N PHE A 11 -44.07 27.72 69.08
CA PHE A 11 -43.98 28.02 67.65
C PHE A 11 -44.69 26.93 66.82
N ARG A 12 -45.75 27.34 66.12
CA ARG A 12 -46.54 26.50 65.21
C ARG A 12 -45.66 25.99 64.06
N ARG A 13 -45.55 24.66 63.88
CA ARG A 13 -45.16 24.08 62.59
C ARG A 13 -46.42 23.92 61.73
N ALA A 14 -46.61 24.86 60.81
CA ALA A 14 -47.53 24.70 59.69
C ALA A 14 -46.91 23.72 58.68
N TYR A 15 -47.67 22.71 58.28
CA TYR A 15 -47.35 21.88 57.13
C TYR A 15 -47.62 22.69 55.86
N SER A 16 -46.57 23.21 55.22
CA SER A 16 -46.66 23.74 53.86
C SER A 16 -46.21 22.66 52.88
N VAL A 17 -47.17 22.16 52.10
CA VAL A 17 -46.93 21.37 50.90
C VAL A 17 -46.13 22.25 49.92
N LEU A 18 -44.84 21.97 49.74
CA LEU A 18 -44.04 22.61 48.71
C LEU A 18 -44.29 21.89 47.39
N GLN A 19 -45.03 22.56 46.51
CA GLN A 19 -45.10 22.24 45.09
C GLN A 19 -43.68 22.25 44.50
N CYS A 20 -43.27 21.11 43.96
CA CYS A 20 -42.04 20.98 43.20
C CYS A 20 -42.24 21.64 41.82
N THR A 21 -41.90 22.92 41.71
CA THR A 21 -41.74 23.59 40.41
C THR A 21 -40.52 23.02 39.72
N ARG A 22 -40.73 22.11 38.77
CA ARG A 22 -39.70 21.65 37.83
C ARG A 22 -39.32 22.82 36.92
N PHE A 23 -38.22 23.50 37.22
CA PHE A 23 -37.55 24.36 36.27
C PHE A 23 -36.85 23.46 35.24
N SER A 24 -37.46 23.31 34.07
CA SER A 24 -36.77 22.79 32.89
C SER A 24 -35.87 23.89 32.35
N THR A 25 -34.59 23.88 32.74
CA THR A 25 -33.57 24.57 31.95
C THR A 25 -33.27 23.68 30.75
N ALA A 26 -33.88 24.01 29.60
CA ALA A 26 -33.44 23.49 28.33
C ALA A 26 -32.00 23.96 28.11
N SER A 27 -31.03 23.11 28.43
CA SER A 27 -29.67 23.29 27.94
C SER A 27 -29.76 23.16 26.42
N GLN A 28 -29.54 24.26 25.71
CA GLN A 28 -29.20 24.17 24.29
C GLN A 28 -28.06 23.16 24.18
N PRO A 29 -28.11 22.20 23.24
CA PRO A 29 -26.97 21.34 23.00
C PRO A 29 -25.82 22.28 22.68
N ILE A 30 -24.82 22.31 23.57
CA ILE A 30 -23.51 22.84 23.21
C ILE A 30 -23.17 22.02 21.98
N THR A 31 -23.17 22.68 20.82
CA THR A 31 -22.67 22.03 19.62
C THR A 31 -21.19 21.92 19.91
N GLU A 32 -20.77 20.78 20.47
CA GLU A 32 -19.36 20.45 20.53
C GLU A 32 -18.82 20.76 19.13
N PRO A 33 -17.74 21.55 19.00
CA PRO A 33 -17.16 21.78 17.69
C PRO A 33 -16.92 20.38 17.14
N LYS A 34 -17.57 20.03 16.01
CA LYS A 34 -17.48 18.67 15.41
C LYS A 34 -16.03 18.23 15.56
N LEU A 35 -15.74 17.34 16.51
CA LEU A 35 -14.44 16.74 16.65
C LEU A 35 -14.12 16.25 15.25
N GLN A 36 -13.06 16.75 14.62
CA GLN A 36 -12.70 16.31 13.28
C GLN A 36 -12.63 14.80 13.36
N SER A 37 -13.61 14.13 12.76
CA SER A 37 -13.73 12.68 12.87
C SER A 37 -12.45 12.09 12.30
N PHE A 38 -11.77 11.27 13.09
CA PHE A 38 -10.59 10.55 12.62
C PHE A 38 -10.96 9.54 11.53
N ARG A 39 -12.26 9.20 11.37
CA ARG A 39 -12.77 8.50 10.18
C ARG A 39 -13.25 9.48 9.12
N SER A 40 -12.96 9.16 7.87
CA SER A 40 -13.51 9.82 6.70
C SER A 40 -14.92 9.28 6.43
N GLU A 41 -15.87 10.17 6.12
CA GLU A 41 -17.17 9.77 5.55
C GLU A 41 -17.03 9.35 4.08
N GLU A 42 -16.00 9.85 3.40
CA GLU A 42 -15.65 9.48 2.03
C GLU A 42 -14.72 8.27 2.02
N ASN A 43 -15.18 7.17 1.42
CA ASN A 43 -14.42 5.92 1.27
C ASN A 43 -13.92 5.70 -0.16
N ASP A 44 -14.37 6.51 -1.12
CA ASP A 44 -13.95 6.44 -2.51
C ASP A 44 -12.61 7.17 -2.71
N PRO A 45 -11.51 6.45 -3.02
CA PRO A 45 -10.20 7.07 -3.23
C PRO A 45 -10.17 8.03 -4.42
N LEU A 46 -11.15 7.98 -5.34
CA LEU A 46 -11.27 8.95 -6.43
C LEU A 46 -11.57 10.37 -5.91
N LYS A 47 -12.22 10.48 -4.75
CA LYS A 47 -12.71 11.74 -4.19
C LYS A 47 -11.88 12.27 -3.02
N HIS A 48 -10.85 11.53 -2.59
CA HIS A 48 -9.96 12.01 -1.55
C HIS A 48 -9.22 13.28 -1.99
N THR A 49 -9.20 14.25 -1.08
CA THR A 49 -8.55 15.56 -1.21
C THR A 49 -7.62 15.80 -0.02
N LEU A 50 -6.95 16.96 0.00
CA LEU A 50 -6.11 17.38 1.13
C LEU A 50 -6.90 17.57 2.43
N ASP A 51 -8.21 17.84 2.36
CA ASP A 51 -9.06 18.02 3.54
C ASP A 51 -9.22 16.73 4.35
N HIS A 52 -9.18 15.60 3.65
CA HIS A 52 -9.32 14.27 4.22
C HIS A 52 -8.01 13.75 4.87
N VAL A 53 -6.89 14.47 4.72
CA VAL A 53 -5.59 14.04 5.23
C VAL A 53 -5.62 13.89 6.76
N GLY A 54 -5.12 12.75 7.23
CA GLY A 54 -5.14 12.33 8.63
C GLY A 54 -6.36 11.49 9.01
N GLN A 55 -7.38 11.40 8.15
CA GLN A 55 -8.56 10.56 8.40
C GLN A 55 -8.38 9.14 7.86
N PHE A 56 -9.06 8.18 8.46
CA PHE A 56 -9.12 6.79 8.02
C PHE A 56 -10.34 6.55 7.15
N TYR A 57 -10.12 6.01 5.96
CA TYR A 57 -11.19 5.48 5.14
C TYR A 57 -11.16 3.95 5.17
N ARG A 58 -12.31 3.33 5.01
CA ARG A 58 -12.46 1.87 4.98
C ARG A 58 -12.41 1.38 3.54
N ILE A 59 -11.58 0.38 3.27
CA ILE A 59 -11.62 -0.35 2.01
C ILE A 59 -12.81 -1.33 2.04
N PRO A 60 -13.76 -1.25 1.08
CA PRO A 60 -14.86 -2.20 0.96
C PRO A 60 -14.37 -3.65 0.82
N GLU A 61 -15.06 -4.62 1.40
CA GLU A 61 -14.65 -6.04 1.35
C GLU A 61 -14.49 -6.55 -0.09
N GLU A 62 -15.39 -6.13 -0.99
CA GLU A 62 -15.39 -6.49 -2.41
C GLU A 62 -14.11 -6.04 -3.13
N GLU A 63 -13.46 -4.98 -2.64
CA GLU A 63 -12.29 -4.36 -3.25
C GLU A 63 -10.98 -4.81 -2.58
N LYS A 64 -11.05 -5.59 -1.50
CA LYS A 64 -9.86 -6.12 -0.83
C LYS A 64 -9.10 -7.14 -1.69
N ASN A 65 -9.75 -7.72 -2.70
CA ASN A 65 -9.13 -8.68 -3.61
C ASN A 65 -7.90 -8.10 -4.32
N ILE A 66 -7.80 -6.77 -4.47
CA ILE A 66 -6.60 -6.13 -5.03
C ILE A 66 -5.33 -6.39 -4.21
N PHE A 67 -5.48 -6.79 -2.93
CA PHE A 67 -4.38 -7.10 -2.02
C PHE A 67 -4.28 -8.59 -1.66
N LEU A 68 -5.05 -9.47 -2.33
CA LEU A 68 -5.18 -10.89 -1.97
C LEU A 68 -3.83 -11.63 -1.95
N TYR A 69 -2.96 -11.36 -2.93
CA TYR A 69 -1.63 -11.98 -3.03
C TYR A 69 -0.49 -11.02 -2.64
N GLY A 70 -0.81 -9.94 -1.95
CA GLY A 70 0.15 -8.99 -1.37
C GLY A 70 -0.16 -7.53 -1.67
N GLY A 71 0.68 -6.65 -1.12
CA GLY A 71 0.55 -5.18 -1.22
C GLY A 71 0.24 -4.50 0.10
N LEU A 72 -0.24 -5.26 1.08
CA LEU A 72 -0.31 -4.84 2.46
C LEU A 72 0.85 -5.46 3.25
N PRO A 73 1.53 -4.70 4.13
CA PRO A 73 2.52 -5.27 5.03
C PRO A 73 1.88 -6.31 5.97
N LYS A 74 2.56 -7.44 6.21
CA LYS A 74 2.06 -8.53 7.07
C LYS A 74 1.61 -8.06 8.46
N SER A 75 2.33 -7.12 9.06
CA SER A 75 1.95 -6.55 10.36
C SER A 75 0.63 -5.79 10.29
N PHE A 76 0.37 -5.10 9.18
CA PHE A 76 -0.90 -4.41 8.94
C PHE A 76 -2.03 -5.40 8.62
N GLU A 77 -1.76 -6.47 7.88
CA GLU A 77 -2.76 -7.54 7.65
C GLU A 77 -3.22 -8.19 8.97
N ILE A 78 -2.29 -8.46 9.88
CA ILE A 78 -2.60 -8.97 11.23
C ILE A 78 -3.47 -7.96 11.99
N GLN A 79 -3.12 -6.68 11.95
CA GLN A 79 -3.91 -5.63 12.59
C GLN A 79 -5.31 -5.53 11.98
N ALA A 80 -5.44 -5.49 10.65
CA ALA A 80 -6.72 -5.40 9.96
C ALA A 80 -7.62 -6.62 10.27
N LYS A 81 -7.04 -7.82 10.33
CA LYS A 81 -7.74 -9.03 10.76
C LYS A 81 -8.21 -8.94 12.21
N THR A 82 -7.36 -8.42 13.10
CA THR A 82 -7.69 -8.24 14.53
C THR A 82 -8.79 -7.21 14.73
N PHE A 83 -8.79 -6.13 13.95
CA PHE A 83 -9.82 -5.10 13.98
C PHE A 83 -11.06 -5.48 13.18
N ASN A 84 -11.06 -6.60 12.46
CA ASN A 84 -12.17 -7.01 11.59
C ASN A 84 -12.60 -5.90 10.60
N GLU A 85 -11.64 -5.06 10.20
CA GLU A 85 -11.82 -4.03 9.18
C GLU A 85 -10.46 -3.63 8.60
N THR A 86 -10.46 -3.18 7.34
CA THR A 86 -9.25 -2.71 6.67
C THR A 86 -9.40 -1.21 6.43
N CYS A 87 -8.87 -0.41 7.35
CA CYS A 87 -8.89 1.05 7.24
C CYS A 87 -7.49 1.59 6.98
N LEU A 88 -7.37 2.45 5.96
CA LEU A 88 -6.14 3.14 5.63
C LEU A 88 -6.26 4.62 5.97
N MET A 89 -5.22 5.17 6.59
CA MET A 89 -5.13 6.61 6.79
C MET A 89 -4.80 7.30 5.46
N ILE A 90 -5.57 8.33 5.12
CA ILE A 90 -5.33 9.21 3.99
C ILE A 90 -4.15 10.10 4.34
N ARG A 91 -3.02 9.89 3.66
CA ARG A 91 -1.80 10.69 3.88
C ARG A 91 -1.52 11.59 2.68
N ARG A 92 -0.92 12.75 2.96
CA ARG A 92 -0.59 13.74 1.95
C ARG A 92 0.23 13.18 0.77
N PRO A 93 1.29 12.36 0.96
CA PRO A 93 2.06 11.83 -0.16
C PRO A 93 1.22 11.03 -1.17
N SER A 94 0.26 10.24 -0.71
CA SER A 94 -0.64 9.48 -1.59
C SER A 94 -1.60 10.41 -2.34
N VAL A 95 -2.18 11.39 -1.65
CA VAL A 95 -3.08 12.38 -2.26
C VAL A 95 -2.35 13.20 -3.33
N ASP A 96 -1.11 13.63 -3.05
CA ASP A 96 -0.30 14.40 -3.99
C ASP A 96 0.01 13.59 -5.26
N VAL A 97 0.36 12.30 -5.14
CA VAL A 97 0.55 11.41 -6.29
C VAL A 97 -0.75 11.19 -7.05
N ILE A 98 -1.87 10.93 -6.36
CA ILE A 98 -3.19 10.76 -6.98
C ILE A 98 -3.59 12.01 -7.77
N ASN A 99 -3.37 13.20 -7.21
CA ASN A 99 -3.64 14.46 -7.90
C ASN A 99 -2.77 14.61 -9.15
N CYS A 100 -1.49 14.22 -9.09
CA CYS A 100 -0.64 14.17 -10.28
C CYS A 100 -1.20 13.19 -11.33
N LEU A 101 -1.58 11.97 -10.93
CA LEU A 101 -2.16 10.97 -11.84
C LEU A 101 -3.42 11.46 -12.55
N LYS A 102 -4.26 12.25 -11.87
CA LYS A 102 -5.45 12.88 -12.48
C LYS A 102 -5.10 13.94 -13.54
N LEU A 103 -3.96 14.62 -13.38
CA LEU A 103 -3.54 15.75 -14.22
C LEU A 103 -2.53 15.37 -15.31
N ILE A 104 -1.97 14.17 -15.26
CA ILE A 104 -0.98 13.71 -16.24
C ILE A 104 -1.59 13.66 -17.64
N ASP A 105 -0.85 14.21 -18.59
CA ASP A 105 -1.11 14.06 -20.02
C ASP A 105 -0.57 12.71 -20.50
N TYR A 106 -1.47 11.73 -20.64
CA TYR A 106 -1.15 10.35 -21.01
C TYR A 106 -0.69 10.18 -22.46
N THR A 107 -0.73 11.23 -23.29
CA THR A 107 -0.14 11.19 -24.64
C THR A 107 1.38 11.25 -24.60
N LYS A 108 1.94 11.83 -23.53
CA LYS A 108 3.38 12.02 -23.32
C LYS A 108 4.06 10.77 -22.73
N PRO A 109 5.40 10.71 -22.76
CA PRO A 109 6.16 9.64 -22.12
C PRO A 109 5.76 9.43 -20.64
N THR A 110 5.79 8.18 -20.21
CA THR A 110 5.38 7.73 -18.88
C THR A 110 6.08 8.50 -17.76
N VAL A 111 5.29 9.09 -16.85
CA VAL A 111 5.78 9.79 -15.67
C VAL A 111 6.17 8.79 -14.58
N ARG A 112 7.30 9.05 -13.91
CA ARG A 112 7.88 8.18 -12.88
C ARG A 112 7.92 8.87 -11.53
N PHE A 113 7.37 8.23 -10.51
CA PHE A 113 7.40 8.65 -9.12
C PHE A 113 8.24 7.68 -8.29
N VAL A 114 9.08 8.21 -7.39
CA VAL A 114 9.85 7.41 -6.43
C VAL A 114 9.47 7.83 -5.02
N ILE A 115 8.75 6.97 -4.33
CA ILE A 115 8.34 7.13 -2.94
C ILE A 115 9.50 6.69 -2.03
N PHE A 116 9.97 7.59 -1.17
CA PHE A 116 11.08 7.33 -0.26
C PHE A 116 10.84 7.93 1.13
N GLY A 117 11.60 7.47 2.12
CA GLY A 117 11.41 7.86 3.51
C GLY A 117 11.97 6.82 4.46
N LYS A 118 12.13 7.22 5.73
CA LYS A 118 12.72 6.38 6.78
C LYS A 118 12.01 5.03 6.90
N LYS A 119 12.73 4.01 7.38
CA LYS A 119 12.15 2.72 7.77
C LYS A 119 10.90 2.92 8.64
N GLY A 120 9.81 2.25 8.28
CA GLY A 120 8.56 2.30 9.05
C GLY A 120 7.69 3.56 8.87
N SER A 121 8.01 4.47 7.95
CA SER A 121 7.22 5.70 7.71
C SER A 121 5.88 5.48 6.97
N GLY A 122 5.58 4.25 6.54
CA GLY A 122 4.30 3.92 5.88
C GLY A 122 4.31 4.02 4.35
N LYS A 123 5.48 3.92 3.70
CA LYS A 123 5.63 3.95 2.23
C LYS A 123 4.75 2.93 1.51
N SER A 124 4.77 1.66 1.95
CA SER A 124 3.95 0.59 1.36
C SER A 124 2.44 0.86 1.50
N LEU A 125 2.00 1.41 2.64
CA LEU A 125 0.59 1.78 2.82
C LEU A 125 0.20 2.99 1.97
N CYS A 126 1.13 3.93 1.74
CA CYS A 126 0.92 5.01 0.78
C CYS A 126 0.75 4.47 -0.65
N LEU A 127 1.56 3.49 -1.05
CA LEU A 127 1.44 2.78 -2.33
C LEU A 127 0.11 2.02 -2.42
N ALA A 128 -0.32 1.36 -1.34
CA ALA A 128 -1.60 0.66 -1.27
C ALA A 128 -2.79 1.59 -1.51
N HIS A 129 -2.77 2.81 -0.95
CA HIS A 129 -3.81 3.82 -1.24
C HIS A 129 -3.82 4.21 -2.73
N ILE A 130 -2.64 4.39 -3.35
CA ILE A 130 -2.54 4.70 -4.79
C ILE A 130 -3.04 3.52 -5.65
N LEU A 131 -2.75 2.28 -5.27
CA LEU A 131 -3.25 1.07 -5.93
C LEU A 131 -4.77 0.97 -5.87
N HIS A 132 -5.36 1.28 -4.70
CA HIS A 132 -6.80 1.30 -4.54
C HIS A 132 -7.46 2.38 -5.43
N TYR A 133 -6.87 3.58 -5.51
CA TYR A 133 -7.27 4.59 -6.48
C TYR A 133 -7.20 4.08 -7.92
N ALA A 134 -6.10 3.43 -8.30
CA ALA A 134 -5.89 2.92 -9.65
C ALA A 134 -6.95 1.87 -10.05
N HIS A 135 -7.29 0.98 -9.12
CA HIS A 135 -8.35 0.00 -9.31
C HIS A 135 -9.71 0.67 -9.56
N LYS A 136 -10.07 1.66 -8.73
CA LYS A 136 -11.30 2.44 -8.89
C LYS A 136 -11.34 3.23 -10.20
N ALA A 137 -10.21 3.75 -10.62
CA ALA A 137 -10.07 4.49 -11.87
C ALA A 137 -9.88 3.58 -13.11
N ARG A 138 -10.00 2.25 -12.96
CA ARG A 138 -9.88 1.24 -14.03
C ARG A 138 -8.54 1.27 -14.78
N TYR A 139 -7.45 1.46 -14.05
CA TYR A 139 -6.11 1.25 -14.60
C TYR A 139 -5.82 -0.24 -14.72
N LEU A 140 -5.02 -0.62 -15.71
CA LEU A 140 -4.31 -1.89 -15.72
C LEU A 140 -3.19 -1.82 -14.67
N ILE A 141 -3.32 -2.60 -13.61
CA ILE A 141 -2.40 -2.59 -12.47
C ILE A 141 -1.31 -3.62 -12.68
N VAL A 142 -0.07 -3.16 -12.74
CA VAL A 142 1.13 -4.01 -12.72
C VAL A 142 1.81 -3.82 -11.37
N HIS A 143 1.36 -4.58 -10.38
CA HIS A 143 1.84 -4.43 -9.01
C HIS A 143 2.82 -5.54 -8.62
N VAL A 144 4.00 -5.15 -8.11
CA VAL A 144 4.95 -6.07 -7.48
C VAL A 144 4.96 -5.79 -5.97
N PRO A 145 4.38 -6.69 -5.15
CA PRO A 145 4.20 -6.45 -3.71
C PRO A 145 5.48 -6.23 -2.91
N TRP A 146 6.58 -6.92 -3.26
CA TRP A 146 7.87 -6.77 -2.56
C TRP A 146 9.00 -7.43 -3.35
N VAL A 147 9.81 -6.64 -4.05
CA VAL A 147 10.94 -7.15 -4.86
C VAL A 147 11.99 -7.86 -3.99
N GLY A 148 12.15 -7.44 -2.73
CA GLY A 148 13.11 -8.04 -1.81
C GLY A 148 12.88 -9.55 -1.58
N ASN A 149 11.66 -10.06 -1.77
CA ASN A 149 11.39 -11.50 -1.68
C ASN A 149 12.04 -12.25 -2.83
N TRP A 150 11.95 -11.75 -4.07
CA TRP A 150 12.57 -12.40 -5.23
C TRP A 150 14.09 -12.47 -5.13
N MET A 151 14.72 -11.45 -4.54
CA MET A 151 16.19 -11.39 -4.45
C MET A 151 16.78 -12.06 -3.22
N ARG A 152 16.01 -12.27 -2.14
CA ARG A 152 16.55 -12.73 -0.85
C ARG A 152 15.82 -13.95 -0.26
N ARG A 153 14.60 -14.23 -0.72
CA ARG A 153 13.70 -15.28 -0.21
C ARG A 153 12.96 -15.96 -1.37
N CYS A 154 13.67 -16.16 -2.49
CA CYS A 154 13.14 -16.88 -3.64
C CYS A 154 12.74 -18.30 -3.23
N LYS A 155 11.62 -18.79 -3.78
CA LYS A 155 11.09 -20.12 -3.43
C LYS A 155 11.82 -21.24 -4.15
N GLU A 156 12.13 -21.03 -5.41
CA GLU A 156 12.85 -21.95 -6.28
C GLU A 156 13.73 -21.15 -7.24
N ILE A 157 14.84 -21.75 -7.65
CA ILE A 157 15.81 -21.18 -8.57
C ILE A 157 16.10 -22.21 -9.64
N SER A 158 15.94 -21.83 -10.91
CA SER A 158 16.28 -22.69 -12.06
C SER A 158 17.11 -21.92 -13.09
N SER A 159 18.02 -22.60 -13.77
CA SER A 159 18.69 -22.02 -14.94
C SER A 159 17.67 -21.76 -16.04
N SER A 160 17.76 -20.59 -16.68
CA SER A 160 16.86 -20.26 -17.78
C SER A 160 17.16 -21.12 -19.00
N GLU A 161 16.13 -21.71 -19.61
CA GLU A 161 16.26 -22.49 -20.84
C GLU A 161 16.21 -21.61 -22.09
N THR A 162 15.60 -20.44 -22.00
CA THR A 162 15.46 -19.49 -23.11
C THR A 162 16.64 -18.52 -23.17
N ARG A 163 17.26 -18.21 -22.02
CA ARG A 163 18.28 -17.15 -21.90
C ARG A 163 19.58 -17.69 -21.29
N GLU A 164 20.63 -17.71 -22.10
CA GLU A 164 21.92 -18.22 -21.66
C GLU A 164 22.50 -17.41 -20.50
N GLY A 165 22.81 -18.10 -19.38
CA GLY A 165 23.42 -17.50 -18.19
C GLY A 165 22.46 -16.73 -17.28
N TYR A 166 21.16 -16.74 -17.57
CA TYR A 166 20.12 -16.19 -16.71
C TYR A 166 19.54 -17.25 -15.77
N ILE A 167 18.92 -16.75 -14.71
CA ILE A 167 18.19 -17.54 -13.73
C ILE A 167 16.72 -17.15 -13.74
N ASP A 168 15.88 -18.17 -13.76
CA ASP A 168 14.43 -18.08 -13.70
C ASP A 168 13.94 -18.32 -12.26
N LEU A 169 12.95 -17.52 -11.86
CA LEU A 169 12.27 -17.63 -10.57
C LEU A 169 10.82 -18.09 -10.81
N ASN A 170 10.68 -19.28 -11.39
CA ASN A 170 9.43 -19.74 -12.00
C ASN A 170 8.24 -19.83 -11.03
N ILE A 171 8.43 -20.30 -9.79
CA ILE A 171 7.35 -20.31 -8.79
C ILE A 171 6.93 -18.89 -8.41
N ASP A 172 7.89 -17.98 -8.23
CA ASP A 172 7.60 -16.59 -7.87
C ASP A 172 6.95 -15.84 -9.04
N ALA A 173 7.37 -16.14 -10.28
CA ALA A 173 6.76 -15.63 -11.51
C ALA A 173 5.31 -16.09 -11.66
N ALA A 174 5.03 -17.38 -11.51
CA ALA A 174 3.66 -17.90 -11.59
C ALA A 174 2.76 -17.35 -10.48
N ALA A 175 3.27 -17.24 -9.25
CA ALA A 175 2.54 -16.59 -8.16
C ALA A 175 2.22 -15.13 -8.48
N TRP A 176 3.15 -14.41 -9.12
CA TRP A 176 2.91 -13.04 -9.58
C TRP A 176 1.92 -12.98 -10.75
N LEU A 177 1.92 -13.93 -11.68
CA LEU A 177 0.92 -14.01 -12.76
C LEU A 177 -0.50 -14.22 -12.20
N VAL A 178 -0.67 -15.06 -11.19
CA VAL A 178 -1.95 -15.22 -10.48
C VAL A 178 -2.36 -13.90 -9.81
N HIS A 179 -1.41 -13.22 -9.16
CA HIS A 179 -1.64 -11.88 -8.57
C HIS A 179 -2.10 -10.88 -9.62
N PHE A 180 -1.39 -10.76 -10.75
CA PHE A 180 -1.74 -9.89 -11.87
C PHE A 180 -3.13 -10.21 -12.44
N LYS A 181 -3.47 -11.49 -12.60
CA LYS A 181 -4.80 -11.92 -13.08
C LYS A 181 -5.91 -11.44 -12.14
N SER A 182 -5.73 -11.64 -10.83
CA SER A 182 -6.73 -11.27 -9.82
C SER A 182 -6.99 -9.76 -9.74
N GLN A 183 -5.96 -8.92 -9.91
CA GLN A 183 -6.10 -7.47 -9.86
C GLN A 183 -6.79 -6.89 -11.11
N ASN A 184 -6.67 -7.57 -12.25
CA ASN A 184 -7.05 -7.05 -13.56
C ASN A 184 -8.16 -7.86 -14.24
N GLU A 185 -8.86 -8.71 -13.51
CA GLU A 185 -9.92 -9.57 -14.04
C GLU A 185 -10.96 -8.78 -14.86
N HIS A 186 -11.31 -7.58 -14.39
CA HIS A 186 -12.23 -6.67 -15.06
C HIS A 186 -11.76 -6.19 -16.45
N LEU A 187 -10.44 -6.14 -16.71
CA LEU A 187 -9.86 -5.74 -17.99
C LEU A 187 -9.50 -6.94 -18.87
N LEU A 188 -9.03 -8.04 -18.28
CA LEU A 188 -8.60 -9.23 -19.01
C LEU A 188 -9.74 -9.93 -19.76
N ASN A 189 -10.99 -9.71 -19.35
CA ASN A 189 -12.18 -10.19 -20.05
C ASN A 189 -12.54 -9.35 -21.30
N ASN A 190 -11.86 -8.24 -21.56
CA ASN A 190 -12.12 -7.41 -22.73
C ASN A 190 -11.54 -8.07 -24.01
N PRO A 191 -12.34 -8.30 -25.06
CA PRO A 191 -11.87 -8.89 -26.32
C PRO A 191 -10.79 -8.08 -27.05
N GLU A 192 -10.61 -6.80 -26.73
CA GLU A 192 -9.56 -5.94 -27.30
C GLU A 192 -8.16 -6.21 -26.71
N PHE A 193 -8.09 -6.91 -25.57
CA PHE A 193 -6.82 -7.28 -24.93
C PHE A 193 -6.25 -8.53 -25.59
N GLN A 194 -5.68 -8.33 -26.77
CA GLN A 194 -5.09 -9.40 -27.57
C GLN A 194 -3.57 -9.27 -27.63
N ILE A 195 -2.94 -10.41 -27.82
CA ILE A 195 -1.49 -10.53 -27.96
C ILE A 195 -1.06 -10.10 -29.38
N SER A 196 0.00 -9.32 -29.47
CA SER A 196 0.47 -8.68 -30.71
C SER A 196 1.37 -9.55 -31.58
N GLN A 197 1.97 -10.60 -31.02
CA GLN A 197 2.93 -11.49 -31.67
C GLN A 197 2.76 -12.96 -31.26
N ASP A 198 3.41 -13.87 -32.00
CA ASP A 198 3.40 -15.30 -31.68
C ASP A 198 4.46 -15.61 -30.60
N TYR A 199 4.04 -16.32 -29.55
CA TYR A 199 4.93 -16.80 -28.49
C TYR A 199 5.11 -18.31 -28.60
N VAL A 200 6.30 -18.75 -29.02
CA VAL A 200 6.64 -20.18 -29.18
C VAL A 200 7.34 -20.68 -27.93
N TRP A 201 6.71 -21.59 -27.18
CA TRP A 201 7.24 -22.14 -25.94
C TRP A 201 7.98 -23.46 -26.15
N SER A 202 7.46 -24.27 -27.06
CA SER A 202 8.05 -25.56 -27.44
C SER A 202 7.67 -25.90 -28.88
N LYS A 203 8.18 -27.03 -29.40
CA LYS A 203 7.80 -27.53 -30.73
C LYS A 203 6.29 -27.83 -30.87
N ARG A 204 5.55 -27.96 -29.77
CA ARG A 204 4.13 -28.33 -29.73
C ARG A 204 3.23 -27.26 -29.13
N GLU A 205 3.79 -26.30 -28.39
CA GLU A 205 3.03 -25.28 -27.66
C GLU A 205 3.43 -23.90 -28.16
N THR A 206 2.46 -23.19 -28.72
CA THR A 206 2.57 -21.81 -29.19
C THR A 206 1.31 -21.07 -28.80
N THR A 207 1.45 -19.84 -28.32
CA THR A 207 0.34 -18.90 -28.15
C THR A 207 0.34 -17.97 -29.36
N PRO A 208 -0.66 -18.08 -30.27
CA PRO A 208 -0.66 -17.32 -31.51
C PRO A 208 -1.04 -15.85 -31.29
N LYS A 209 -0.63 -15.00 -32.23
CA LYS A 209 -1.07 -13.61 -32.33
C LYS A 209 -2.60 -13.53 -32.42
N GLY A 210 -3.18 -12.55 -31.72
CA GLY A 210 -4.63 -12.35 -31.65
C GLY A 210 -5.31 -13.14 -30.54
N SER A 211 -4.61 -14.07 -29.88
CA SER A 211 -5.11 -14.71 -28.66
C SER A 211 -5.34 -13.69 -27.55
N PRO A 212 -6.30 -13.90 -26.64
CA PRO A 212 -6.50 -13.04 -25.48
C PRO A 212 -5.26 -12.99 -24.57
N LEU A 213 -4.98 -11.83 -23.97
CA LEU A 213 -3.85 -11.65 -23.05
C LEU A 213 -3.93 -12.61 -21.84
N SER A 214 -5.16 -12.98 -21.42
CA SER A 214 -5.37 -13.96 -20.36
C SER A 214 -4.80 -15.33 -20.69
N GLU A 215 -4.74 -15.72 -21.97
CA GLU A 215 -4.19 -17.02 -22.39
C GLU A 215 -2.68 -17.08 -22.14
N LEU A 216 -1.96 -15.98 -22.38
CA LEU A 216 -0.54 -15.85 -22.05
C LEU A 216 -0.29 -15.97 -20.54
N VAL A 217 -1.13 -15.32 -19.74
CA VAL A 217 -1.07 -15.39 -18.27
C VAL A 217 -1.34 -16.82 -17.79
N ASP A 218 -2.40 -17.46 -18.31
CA ASP A 218 -2.80 -18.81 -17.93
C ASP A 218 -1.79 -19.86 -18.37
N HIS A 219 -1.11 -19.67 -19.51
CA HIS A 219 0.00 -20.53 -19.92
C HIS A 219 1.12 -20.50 -18.88
N GLY A 220 1.59 -19.32 -18.46
CA GLY A 220 2.64 -19.19 -17.46
C GLY A 220 2.26 -19.74 -16.07
N VAL A 221 0.98 -19.65 -15.68
CA VAL A 221 0.48 -20.25 -14.43
C VAL A 221 0.44 -21.78 -14.51
N ASN A 222 -0.05 -22.34 -15.61
CA ASN A 222 -0.20 -23.79 -15.78
C ASN A 222 1.13 -24.49 -16.14
N ARG A 223 2.03 -23.79 -16.82
CA ARG A 223 3.35 -24.27 -17.25
C ARG A 223 4.45 -23.48 -16.53
N LEU A 224 4.64 -23.80 -15.25
CA LEU A 224 5.64 -23.18 -14.36
C LEU A 224 7.01 -22.96 -15.02
N LYS A 225 7.48 -23.95 -15.79
CA LYS A 225 8.76 -23.90 -16.52
C LYS A 225 8.96 -22.63 -17.37
N TYR A 226 7.89 -22.09 -17.96
CA TYR A 226 7.93 -20.92 -18.83
C TYR A 226 7.44 -19.64 -18.15
N ALA A 227 7.10 -19.70 -16.85
CA ALA A 227 6.46 -18.59 -16.14
C ALA A 227 7.31 -17.31 -16.17
N SER A 228 8.63 -17.40 -15.97
CA SER A 228 9.51 -16.22 -16.00
C SER A 228 9.54 -15.56 -17.38
N GLU A 229 9.58 -16.35 -18.45
CA GLU A 229 9.54 -15.84 -19.82
C GLU A 229 8.16 -15.26 -20.18
N CYS A 230 7.07 -15.89 -19.71
CA CYS A 230 5.71 -15.36 -19.86
C CYS A 230 5.58 -13.96 -19.26
N VAL A 231 6.22 -13.68 -18.12
CA VAL A 231 6.24 -12.34 -17.51
C VAL A 231 6.96 -11.33 -18.40
N VAL A 232 8.06 -11.72 -19.06
CA VAL A 232 8.76 -10.84 -20.01
C VAL A 232 7.89 -10.57 -21.25
N GLY A 233 7.26 -11.61 -21.80
CA GLY A 233 6.32 -11.46 -22.90
C GLY A 233 5.15 -10.53 -22.53
N LEU A 234 4.57 -10.74 -21.36
CA LEU A 234 3.48 -9.94 -20.83
C LEU A 234 3.89 -8.47 -20.64
N ALA A 235 5.11 -8.18 -20.19
CA ALA A 235 5.61 -6.82 -20.05
C ALA A 235 5.61 -6.06 -21.39
N GLU A 236 6.03 -6.71 -22.48
CA GLU A 236 6.03 -6.10 -23.82
C GLU A 236 4.61 -5.92 -24.37
N GLU A 237 3.72 -6.89 -24.16
CA GLU A 237 2.30 -6.77 -24.55
C GLU A 237 1.59 -5.65 -23.80
N ILE A 238 1.84 -5.49 -22.50
CA ILE A 238 1.30 -4.38 -21.71
C ILE A 238 1.73 -3.02 -22.29
N LYS A 239 3.00 -2.89 -22.66
CA LYS A 239 3.50 -1.67 -23.32
C LYS A 239 2.78 -1.44 -24.66
N HIS A 240 2.60 -2.49 -25.45
CA HIS A 240 1.92 -2.41 -26.73
C HIS A 240 0.45 -1.99 -26.60
N LEU A 241 -0.29 -2.64 -25.69
CA LEU A 241 -1.70 -2.33 -25.42
C LEU A 241 -1.90 -0.90 -24.88
N SER A 242 -0.99 -0.44 -24.02
CA SER A 242 -1.03 0.92 -23.48
C SER A 242 -0.79 1.96 -24.58
N ARG A 243 0.27 1.77 -25.40
CA ARG A 243 0.58 2.64 -26.55
C ARG A 243 -0.54 2.73 -27.57
N SER A 244 -1.25 1.62 -27.76
CA SER A 244 -2.38 1.53 -28.68
C SER A 244 -3.67 2.16 -28.14
N GLY A 245 -3.68 2.61 -26.88
CA GLY A 245 -4.80 3.30 -26.26
C GLY A 245 -5.86 2.39 -25.65
N HIS A 246 -5.68 1.06 -25.66
CA HIS A 246 -6.65 0.10 -25.13
C HIS A 246 -6.75 0.14 -23.60
N CYS A 247 -5.69 0.57 -22.91
CA CYS A 247 -5.68 0.64 -21.44
C CYS A 247 -4.75 1.73 -20.90
N LYS A 248 -5.08 2.25 -19.73
CA LYS A 248 -4.18 3.10 -18.94
C LYS A 248 -3.46 2.23 -17.93
N THR A 249 -2.12 2.22 -17.95
CA THR A 249 -1.36 1.31 -17.07
C THR A 249 -0.78 2.04 -15.87
N LEU A 250 -0.91 1.45 -14.67
CA LEU A 250 -0.17 1.86 -13.49
C LEU A 250 0.81 0.76 -13.09
N VAL A 251 2.10 1.04 -13.21
CA VAL A 251 3.17 0.17 -12.71
C VAL A 251 3.51 0.57 -11.28
N ALA A 252 3.28 -0.32 -10.33
CA ALA A 252 3.47 -0.09 -8.90
C ALA A 252 4.46 -1.11 -8.33
N ILE A 253 5.64 -0.69 -7.88
CA ILE A 253 6.67 -1.63 -7.40
C ILE A 253 7.17 -1.24 -6.02
N ASP A 254 6.99 -2.12 -5.04
CA ASP A 254 7.49 -1.92 -3.67
C ASP A 254 8.89 -2.52 -3.49
N GLY A 255 9.79 -1.79 -2.83
CA GLY A 255 11.18 -2.19 -2.59
C GLY A 255 12.02 -2.24 -3.87
N PHE A 256 11.76 -1.34 -4.82
CA PHE A 256 12.35 -1.31 -6.17
C PHE A 256 13.88 -1.31 -6.17
N ASN A 257 14.49 -0.73 -5.13
CA ASN A 257 15.94 -0.73 -4.95
C ASN A 257 16.59 -2.13 -4.83
N ALA A 258 15.82 -3.17 -4.55
CA ALA A 258 16.33 -4.55 -4.57
C ALA A 258 16.80 -5.00 -5.97
N PHE A 259 16.28 -4.43 -7.06
CA PHE A 259 16.78 -4.72 -8.42
C PHE A 259 18.20 -4.23 -8.69
N PHE A 260 18.72 -3.30 -7.87
CA PHE A 260 20.06 -2.74 -8.04
C PHE A 260 21.01 -3.12 -6.91
N TYR A 261 20.57 -3.99 -6.00
CA TYR A 261 21.38 -4.43 -4.87
C TYR A 261 22.24 -5.64 -5.26
N PRO A 262 23.59 -5.55 -5.18
CA PRO A 262 24.46 -6.59 -5.72
C PRO A 262 24.47 -7.89 -4.91
N HIS A 263 24.15 -7.84 -3.62
CA HIS A 263 24.20 -9.01 -2.74
C HIS A 263 22.83 -9.69 -2.63
N THR A 264 22.46 -10.41 -3.69
CA THR A 264 21.28 -11.29 -3.68
C THR A 264 21.54 -12.55 -2.85
N ARG A 265 20.49 -13.34 -2.63
CA ARG A 265 20.55 -14.73 -2.17
C ARG A 265 20.02 -15.68 -3.25
N VAL A 266 20.21 -15.30 -4.50
CA VAL A 266 19.95 -16.14 -5.66
C VAL A 266 21.27 -16.78 -6.06
N PHE A 267 21.29 -18.09 -6.23
CA PHE A 267 22.51 -18.86 -6.43
C PHE A 267 22.40 -19.76 -7.67
N LYS A 268 23.52 -19.95 -8.37
CA LYS A 268 23.66 -21.03 -9.37
C LYS A 268 23.89 -22.38 -8.68
N GLU A 269 23.89 -23.46 -9.45
CA GLU A 269 24.18 -24.83 -8.98
C GLU A 269 25.46 -24.93 -8.14
N LYS A 270 26.50 -24.15 -8.48
CA LYS A 270 27.79 -24.09 -7.75
C LYS A 270 27.81 -23.12 -6.56
N LYS A 271 26.66 -22.65 -6.09
CA LYS A 271 26.51 -21.62 -5.02
C LYS A 271 27.13 -20.26 -5.36
N GLU A 272 27.37 -19.98 -6.64
CA GLU A 272 27.77 -18.65 -7.09
C GLU A 272 26.59 -17.69 -6.99
N VAL A 273 26.80 -16.52 -6.38
CA VAL A 273 25.77 -15.49 -6.22
C VAL A 273 25.44 -14.90 -7.59
N VAL A 274 24.14 -14.78 -7.88
CA VAL A 274 23.62 -14.28 -9.15
C VAL A 274 23.21 -12.82 -8.96
N PRO A 275 23.80 -11.88 -9.70
CA PRO A 275 23.39 -10.48 -9.61
C PRO A 275 21.97 -10.28 -10.15
N PRO A 276 21.23 -9.24 -9.71
CA PRO A 276 19.83 -9.05 -10.12
C PRO A 276 19.63 -8.93 -11.63
N ASN A 277 20.60 -8.36 -12.36
CA ASN A 277 20.57 -8.22 -13.82
C ASN A 277 20.67 -9.54 -14.59
N LYS A 278 20.96 -10.66 -13.90
CA LYS A 278 20.94 -12.02 -14.45
C LYS A 278 19.72 -12.83 -14.00
N VAL A 279 18.73 -12.17 -13.42
CA VAL A 279 17.43 -12.76 -13.08
C VAL A 279 16.41 -12.32 -14.10
N THR A 280 15.74 -13.26 -14.77
CA THR A 280 14.81 -12.98 -15.88
C THR A 280 13.67 -12.04 -15.50
N LEU A 281 13.09 -12.21 -14.30
CA LEU A 281 12.04 -11.32 -13.79
C LEU A 281 12.51 -9.86 -13.69
N THR A 282 13.76 -9.62 -13.30
CA THR A 282 14.30 -8.25 -13.20
C THR A 282 14.20 -7.53 -14.54
N GLU A 283 14.49 -8.22 -15.64
CA GLU A 283 14.46 -7.63 -16.97
C GLU A 283 13.05 -7.13 -17.35
N ALA A 284 12.02 -7.93 -17.08
CA ALA A 284 10.62 -7.56 -17.35
C ALA A 284 10.23 -6.25 -16.64
N PHE A 285 10.49 -6.17 -15.33
CA PHE A 285 10.09 -5.01 -14.54
C PHE A 285 11.01 -3.80 -14.75
N LEU A 286 12.28 -4.00 -15.09
CA LEU A 286 13.13 -2.90 -15.56
C LEU A 286 12.66 -2.40 -16.93
N SER A 287 12.19 -3.27 -17.84
CA SER A 287 11.58 -2.82 -19.10
C SER A 287 10.35 -1.94 -18.82
N LEU A 288 9.42 -2.41 -17.99
CA LEU A 288 8.19 -1.68 -17.64
C LEU A 288 8.43 -0.33 -16.94
N THR A 289 9.55 -0.18 -16.25
CA THR A 289 9.87 1.07 -15.53
C THR A 289 10.65 2.10 -16.36
N LYS A 290 10.94 1.80 -17.63
CA LYS A 290 11.45 2.79 -18.58
C LYS A 290 10.35 3.81 -18.95
N PHE A 291 10.77 4.99 -19.38
CA PHE A 291 9.90 6.06 -19.88
C PHE A 291 9.70 6.01 -21.41
N ASP A 292 10.07 4.91 -22.06
CA ASP A 292 10.08 4.71 -23.52
C ASP A 292 8.68 4.45 -24.12
N TRP A 293 7.62 4.65 -23.35
CA TRP A 293 6.23 4.36 -23.70
C TRP A 293 5.33 5.42 -23.08
N ASN A 294 4.06 5.43 -23.47
CA ASN A 294 3.07 6.41 -23.03
C ASN A 294 1.81 5.68 -22.52
N ASN A 295 0.80 6.47 -22.14
CA ASN A 295 -0.45 5.99 -21.57
C ASN A 295 -0.28 5.16 -20.29
N ALA A 296 0.80 5.44 -19.55
CA ALA A 296 1.10 4.79 -18.29
C ALA A 296 1.63 5.79 -17.25
N ALA A 297 1.64 5.36 -15.99
CA ALA A 297 2.36 6.00 -14.91
C ALA A 297 3.10 4.94 -14.08
N ILE A 298 4.27 5.29 -13.56
CA ILE A 298 5.11 4.39 -12.76
C ILE A 298 5.25 4.98 -11.36
N VAL A 299 4.94 4.19 -10.34
CA VAL A 299 5.09 4.54 -8.93
C VAL A 299 5.92 3.46 -8.26
N THR A 300 7.16 3.78 -7.91
CA THR A 300 8.03 2.84 -7.19
C THR A 300 8.27 3.32 -5.77
N THR A 301 8.58 2.40 -4.86
CA THR A 301 9.10 2.74 -3.53
C THR A 301 10.55 2.30 -3.41
N VAL A 302 11.32 3.00 -2.60
CA VAL A 302 12.63 2.55 -2.14
C VAL A 302 12.63 2.41 -0.63
N ASP A 303 13.16 1.30 -0.13
CA ASP A 303 13.20 0.99 1.30
C ASP A 303 14.52 0.34 1.70
N GLU A 304 15.02 0.72 2.87
CA GLU A 304 16.19 0.11 3.51
C GLU A 304 15.94 -1.38 3.76
N ILE A 305 14.73 -1.78 4.15
CA ILE A 305 14.37 -3.18 4.44
C ILE A 305 14.51 -4.09 3.20
N ALA A 306 14.45 -3.53 1.98
CA ALA A 306 14.58 -4.31 0.75
C ALA A 306 16.01 -4.88 0.55
N ILE A 307 17.00 -4.32 1.24
CA ILE A 307 18.42 -4.73 1.17
C ILE A 307 18.90 -5.35 2.47
N ALA A 308 20.16 -5.81 2.50
CA ALA A 308 20.72 -6.43 3.71
C ALA A 308 20.89 -5.42 4.84
N GLU A 309 20.68 -5.89 6.08
CA GLU A 309 20.64 -5.06 7.29
C GLU A 309 21.93 -4.27 7.52
N GLN A 310 23.09 -4.84 7.20
CA GLN A 310 24.38 -4.17 7.31
C GLN A 310 24.51 -2.92 6.42
N ASP A 311 23.65 -2.78 5.42
CA ASP A 311 23.66 -1.67 4.46
C ASP A 311 22.53 -0.65 4.68
N HIS A 312 21.77 -0.76 5.79
CA HIS A 312 20.72 0.18 6.20
C HIS A 312 21.34 1.49 6.73
N LYS A 313 22.04 2.22 5.86
CA LYS A 313 22.77 3.46 6.22
C LYS A 313 22.02 4.73 5.86
N SER A 314 21.14 4.68 4.85
CA SER A 314 20.41 5.85 4.37
C SER A 314 19.16 5.42 3.61
N HIS A 315 18.08 6.19 3.80
CA HIS A 315 16.80 6.02 3.12
C HIS A 315 16.67 6.85 1.83
N LEU A 316 17.73 7.58 1.46
CA LEU A 316 17.69 8.47 0.29
C LEU A 316 17.74 7.67 -1.03
N PRO A 317 16.97 8.08 -2.07
CA PRO A 317 16.93 7.37 -3.34
C PRO A 317 18.30 7.17 -3.98
N ARG A 318 19.17 8.19 -3.95
CA ARG A 318 20.52 8.12 -4.52
C ARG A 318 21.39 7.04 -3.90
N TYR A 319 21.23 6.80 -2.59
CA TYR A 319 21.96 5.74 -1.89
C TYR A 319 21.33 4.37 -2.18
N LEU A 320 20.01 4.23 -2.03
CA LEU A 320 19.31 2.96 -2.17
C LEU A 320 19.33 2.42 -3.61
N LEU A 321 19.09 3.27 -4.61
CA LEU A 321 19.11 2.90 -6.04
C LEU A 321 20.53 2.79 -6.60
N ARG A 322 21.55 3.22 -5.83
CA ARG A 322 22.95 3.29 -6.29
C ARG A 322 23.07 4.15 -7.56
N LYS A 323 24.12 3.92 -8.36
CA LYS A 323 24.33 4.65 -9.62
C LYS A 323 23.36 4.16 -10.70
N GLU A 324 23.37 2.86 -10.96
CA GLU A 324 22.61 2.23 -12.04
C GLU A 324 21.10 2.45 -11.91
N GLY A 325 20.53 2.25 -10.71
CA GLY A 325 19.09 2.44 -10.50
C GLY A 325 18.67 3.90 -10.50
N PHE A 326 19.56 4.80 -10.09
CA PHE A 326 19.27 6.24 -10.13
C PHE A 326 19.26 6.72 -11.59
N GLU A 327 20.26 6.33 -12.38
CA GLU A 327 20.32 6.62 -13.83
C GLU A 327 19.14 5.97 -14.58
N HIS A 328 18.74 4.75 -14.21
CA HIS A 328 17.57 4.08 -14.78
C HIS A 328 16.28 4.88 -14.55
N MET A 329 16.09 5.45 -13.35
CA MET A 329 14.89 6.20 -13.00
C MET A 329 14.94 7.68 -13.40
N ASP A 330 16.11 8.24 -13.74
CA ASP A 330 16.28 9.66 -14.07
C ASP A 330 15.67 10.00 -15.45
N PRO A 331 14.84 11.06 -15.59
CA PRO A 331 14.20 11.87 -14.55
C PRO A 331 12.99 11.19 -13.87
N PHE A 332 12.85 11.41 -12.56
CA PHE A 332 11.71 11.01 -11.75
C PHE A 332 11.30 12.10 -10.75
N ILE A 333 10.06 11.99 -10.25
CA ILE A 333 9.50 12.86 -9.21
C ILE A 333 9.71 12.18 -7.84
N PRO A 334 10.56 12.73 -6.95
CA PRO A 334 10.76 12.18 -5.61
C PRO A 334 9.58 12.54 -4.70
N ILE A 335 8.99 11.53 -4.05
CA ILE A 335 7.87 11.69 -3.11
C ILE A 335 8.34 11.28 -1.72
N PHE A 336 8.53 12.26 -0.83
CA PHE A 336 8.96 12.01 0.53
C PHE A 336 7.79 11.61 1.44
N VAL A 337 7.94 10.51 2.16
CA VAL A 337 6.98 10.03 3.16
C VAL A 337 7.59 10.18 4.54
N ASP A 338 7.15 11.22 5.23
CA ASP A 338 7.58 11.53 6.59
C ASP A 338 6.83 10.70 7.64
N ASN A 339 7.29 10.78 8.88
CA ASN A 339 6.57 10.34 10.07
C ASN A 339 5.22 11.07 10.22
N TYR A 340 4.40 10.65 11.18
CA TYR A 340 3.10 11.28 11.38
C TYR A 340 3.23 12.75 11.79
N SER A 341 2.41 13.59 11.16
CA SER A 341 2.11 14.92 11.69
C SER A 341 1.32 14.81 13.01
N PRO A 342 1.23 15.89 13.83
CA PRO A 342 0.43 15.86 15.06
C PRO A 342 -1.04 15.47 14.82
N LYS A 343 -1.63 15.90 13.68
CA LYS A 343 -3.00 15.52 13.30
C LYS A 343 -3.11 14.02 12.99
N GLU A 344 -2.21 13.50 12.16
CA GLU A 344 -2.17 12.07 11.79
C GLU A 344 -1.96 11.19 13.03
N PHE A 345 -1.05 11.60 13.93
CA PHE A 345 -0.77 10.90 15.17
C PHE A 345 -2.02 10.81 16.06
N THR A 346 -2.66 11.95 16.34
CA THR A 346 -3.89 12.00 17.15
C THR A 346 -4.98 11.12 16.54
N SER A 347 -5.19 11.24 15.23
CA SER A 347 -6.19 10.44 14.52
C SER A 347 -5.89 8.93 14.61
N CYS A 348 -4.61 8.53 14.54
CA CYS A 348 -4.20 7.14 14.72
C CYS A 348 -4.49 6.62 16.14
N MET A 349 -4.20 7.44 17.15
CA MET A 349 -4.48 7.08 18.55
C MET A 349 -5.98 6.96 18.82
N ASP A 350 -6.79 7.86 18.24
CA ASP A 350 -8.24 7.81 18.37
C ASP A 350 -8.83 6.59 17.67
N TYR A 351 -8.30 6.22 16.50
CA TYR A 351 -8.64 4.95 15.84
C TYR A 351 -8.31 3.74 16.74
N TYR A 352 -7.11 3.68 17.33
CA TYR A 352 -6.74 2.59 18.23
C TYR A 352 -7.63 2.52 19.49
N ARG A 353 -8.06 3.66 20.03
CA ARG A 353 -9.01 3.69 21.17
C ARG A 353 -10.39 3.23 20.77
N GLU A 354 -10.89 3.65 19.61
CA GLU A 354 -12.18 3.19 19.08
C GLU A 354 -12.18 1.66 18.92
N ARG A 355 -11.06 1.09 18.44
CA ARG A 355 -10.86 -0.35 18.33
C ARG A 355 -10.64 -1.07 19.67
N LYS A 356 -10.64 -0.33 20.79
CA LYS A 356 -10.26 -0.83 22.12
C LYS A 356 -8.89 -1.53 22.13
N TRP A 357 -8.02 -1.13 21.21
CA TRP A 357 -6.67 -1.65 21.07
C TRP A 357 -5.74 -1.06 22.13
N VAL A 358 -5.95 0.21 22.47
CA VAL A 358 -5.21 0.92 23.51
C VAL A 358 -6.20 1.53 24.49
N ARG A 359 -5.96 1.32 25.79
CA ARG A 359 -6.72 1.98 26.86
C ARG A 359 -6.22 3.40 27.06
N TYR A 360 -7.14 4.31 27.40
CA TYR A 360 -6.79 5.69 27.69
C TYR A 360 -6.05 5.81 29.03
N TYR A 361 -4.90 6.48 29.00
CA TYR A 361 -4.18 6.95 30.19
C TYR A 361 -3.77 8.42 30.02
N PRO A 362 -3.73 9.21 31.11
CA PRO A 362 -3.21 10.59 31.07
C PRO A 362 -1.78 10.61 30.50
N GLN A 363 -1.44 11.64 29.71
CA GLN A 363 -0.11 11.87 29.11
C GLN A 363 0.42 10.78 28.15
N GLN A 364 -0.30 9.67 27.99
CA GLN A 364 0.09 8.55 27.13
C GLN A 364 0.42 8.97 25.69
N ASN A 365 -0.35 9.90 25.12
CA ASN A 365 -0.12 10.37 23.74
C ASN A 365 1.23 11.09 23.60
N GLU A 366 1.61 11.90 24.58
CA GLU A 366 2.86 12.67 24.56
C GLU A 366 4.06 11.72 24.71
N GLU A 367 3.95 10.76 25.63
CA GLU A 367 4.97 9.72 25.82
C GLU A 367 5.13 8.84 24.57
N LEU A 368 4.02 8.37 23.98
CA LEU A 368 4.06 7.56 22.77
C LEU A 368 4.56 8.33 21.56
N ALA A 369 4.23 9.61 21.42
CA ALA A 369 4.75 10.49 20.37
C ALA A 369 6.28 10.63 20.49
N LEU A 370 6.78 10.82 21.71
CA LEU A 370 8.21 10.93 22.00
C LEU A 370 8.95 9.60 21.75
N LEU A 371 8.45 8.49 22.29
CA LEU A 371 9.08 7.17 22.16
C LEU A 371 9.07 6.65 20.72
N SER A 372 7.97 6.83 20.01
CA SER A 372 7.88 6.43 18.60
C SER A 372 8.56 7.41 17.65
N VAL A 373 8.85 8.64 18.11
CA VAL A 373 9.26 9.78 17.27
C VAL A 373 8.24 10.02 16.14
N ASN A 374 6.96 9.84 16.46
CA ASN A 374 5.83 9.83 15.52
C ASN A 374 5.98 8.83 14.35
N ASN A 375 6.86 7.83 14.43
CA ASN A 375 7.01 6.84 13.38
C ASN A 375 5.83 5.85 13.40
N PRO A 376 5.10 5.68 12.28
CA PRO A 376 3.91 4.82 12.21
C PRO A 376 4.15 3.38 12.67
N TYR A 377 5.22 2.75 12.20
CA TYR A 377 5.54 1.37 12.54
C TYR A 377 5.95 1.21 14.00
N ASN A 378 6.78 2.11 14.52
CA ASN A 378 7.19 2.08 15.93
C ASN A 378 5.98 2.32 16.85
N LEU A 379 5.10 3.26 16.50
CA LEU A 379 3.87 3.52 17.26
C LEU A 379 2.97 2.27 17.30
N MET A 380 2.76 1.61 16.16
CA MET A 380 1.99 0.37 16.08
C MET A 380 2.59 -0.73 16.97
N HIS A 381 3.92 -0.88 16.98
CA HIS A 381 4.62 -1.84 17.84
C HIS A 381 4.47 -1.52 19.32
N LEU A 382 4.69 -0.27 19.72
CA LEU A 382 4.55 0.16 21.11
C LEU A 382 3.10 -0.02 21.61
N CYS A 383 2.11 0.27 20.77
CA CYS A 383 0.70 0.11 21.12
C CYS A 383 0.24 -1.34 21.18
N ALA A 384 0.95 -2.29 20.57
CA ALA A 384 0.51 -3.68 20.48
C ALA A 384 0.51 -4.42 21.83
N SER A 385 1.25 -3.92 22.82
CA SER A 385 1.38 -4.52 24.16
C SER A 385 0.64 -3.75 25.27
N LEU A 386 -0.12 -2.70 24.93
CA LEU A 386 -0.74 -1.78 25.91
C LEU A 386 -2.18 -2.12 26.30
#